data_AF-A0A103EIU0-F1
#
_entry.id   AF-A0A103EIU0-F1
#
_cell.length_a   1.000
_cell.length_b   1.000
_cell.length_c   1.000
_cell.angle_alpha   90.00
_cell.angle_beta   90.00
_cell.angle_gamma   90.00
#
_symmetry.space_group_name_H-M   'P 1'
#
loop_
_entity.id
_entity.type
_entity.pdbx_description
1 polymer ?
#
loop_
_entity_poly.entity_id
_entity_poly.type
_entity_poly.pdbx_seq_one_letter_code
_entity_poly.pdbx_strand_id
1 'polypeptide(L)'
;MLEAATRGLAPEARLAHPFLRERIEGADAVVRSLGHLEEALGDEASAYLEFRGDAAAAVAWRAGKPDRRIEGVTLALTNADGMIDDVRVAVRPLQWLGPWRDRLRRVMTAWNEERTLDPVGFAEPADSEPVPRRLPFPLSDEAVFHGPAFVRPVYGAAAVSHVLGHAGAVYGECEYGPALRNGAHFLRAFTSKRLPLEIVSIAHLDSDERIDEWTAFMQPWPSMVLFRDHLKRRLGDYLDASFYGDA
;
A
#
# COMPACT_ATOMS: atom_id res chain seq x y z
N MET A 1 4.41 -6.81 15.63
CA MET A 1 4.63 -5.56 14.84
C MET A 1 3.31 -4.93 14.41
N LEU A 2 2.39 -5.74 13.90
CA LEU A 2 0.99 -5.35 13.72
C LEU A 2 0.32 -5.16 15.10
N GLU A 3 0.64 -6.01 16.07
CA GLU A 3 0.20 -5.85 17.46
C GLU A 3 0.73 -4.60 18.17
N ALA A 4 1.88 -4.04 17.77
CA ALA A 4 2.41 -2.83 18.41
C ALA A 4 1.45 -1.63 18.24
N ALA A 5 0.62 -1.65 17.19
CA ALA A 5 -0.42 -0.66 16.93
C ALA A 5 -1.68 -0.83 17.80
N THR A 6 -1.70 -1.79 18.75
CA THR A 6 -2.88 -2.07 19.59
C THR A 6 -2.88 -1.33 20.93
N ARG A 7 -1.74 -0.73 21.34
CA ARG A 7 -1.67 0.04 22.58
C ARG A 7 -2.34 1.40 22.39
N GLY A 8 -3.35 1.69 23.21
CA GLY A 8 -4.05 2.97 23.17
C GLY A 8 -5.10 3.06 22.05
N LEU A 9 -5.65 1.93 21.59
CA LEU A 9 -6.81 1.95 20.69
C LEU A 9 -8.01 2.62 21.35
N ALA A 10 -8.67 3.51 20.61
CA ALA A 10 -9.99 4.03 20.98
C ALA A 10 -11.03 2.89 20.91
N PRO A 11 -12.09 2.90 21.74
CA PRO A 11 -13.13 1.86 21.71
C PRO A 11 -13.73 1.62 20.32
N GLU A 12 -13.91 2.69 19.55
CA GLU A 12 -14.45 2.74 18.20
C GLU A 12 -13.38 2.60 17.10
N ALA A 13 -12.16 2.18 17.44
CA ALA A 13 -11.07 2.08 16.48
C ALA A 13 -11.45 1.24 15.26
N ARG A 14 -10.94 1.63 14.10
CA ARG A 14 -11.20 0.97 12.81
C ARG A 14 -9.92 0.49 12.16
N LEU A 15 -10.00 -0.64 11.47
CA LEU A 15 -8.91 -1.21 10.68
C LEU A 15 -9.28 -1.24 9.20
N ALA A 16 -8.48 -0.56 8.38
CA ALA A 16 -8.44 -0.72 6.94
C ALA A 16 -7.54 -1.92 6.59
N HIS A 17 -8.19 -3.01 6.23
CA HIS A 17 -7.59 -4.34 6.15
C HIS A 17 -7.10 -4.65 4.71
N PRO A 18 -5.92 -5.26 4.51
CA PRO A 18 -5.30 -5.36 3.19
C PRO A 18 -6.10 -6.21 2.21
N PHE A 19 -6.98 -7.09 2.70
CA PHE A 19 -7.77 -8.02 1.89
C PHE A 19 -9.27 -7.75 1.86
N LEU A 20 -9.80 -6.85 2.70
CA LEU A 20 -11.24 -6.63 2.83
C LEU A 20 -11.59 -5.21 2.40
N ARG A 21 -12.68 -5.06 1.64
CA ARG A 21 -13.15 -3.74 1.20
C ARG A 21 -13.61 -2.87 2.35
N GLU A 22 -14.33 -3.49 3.28
CA GLU A 22 -14.91 -2.80 4.43
C GLU A 22 -13.94 -2.79 5.60
N ARG A 23 -14.02 -1.70 6.36
CA ARG A 23 -13.26 -1.56 7.59
C ARG A 23 -13.77 -2.55 8.64
N ILE A 24 -12.87 -2.95 9.53
CA ILE A 24 -13.20 -3.70 10.74
C ILE A 24 -13.34 -2.68 11.86
N GLU A 25 -14.43 -2.74 12.61
CA GLU A 25 -14.80 -1.70 13.59
C GLU A 25 -14.80 -2.26 15.02
N GLY A 26 -14.34 -1.43 15.95
CA GLY A 26 -14.25 -1.74 17.37
C GLY A 26 -12.86 -2.26 17.77
N ALA A 27 -12.32 -1.74 18.87
CA ALA A 27 -10.97 -2.05 19.37
C ALA A 27 -10.69 -3.56 19.42
N ASP A 28 -11.59 -4.34 20.02
CA ASP A 28 -11.42 -5.80 20.15
C ASP A 28 -11.37 -6.52 18.80
N ALA A 29 -12.17 -6.06 17.82
CA ALA A 29 -12.17 -6.63 16.48
C ALA A 29 -10.88 -6.26 15.73
N VAL A 30 -10.41 -5.02 15.87
CA VAL A 30 -9.13 -4.56 15.34
C VAL A 30 -7.97 -5.40 15.89
N VAL A 31 -7.89 -5.58 17.22
CA VAL A 31 -6.84 -6.39 17.86
C VAL A 31 -6.85 -7.81 17.33
N ARG A 32 -8.00 -8.48 17.34
CA ARG A 32 -8.12 -9.85 16.82
C ARG A 32 -7.71 -9.95 15.36
N SER A 33 -8.11 -8.99 14.53
CA SER A 33 -7.78 -9.01 13.11
C SER A 33 -6.31 -8.74 12.83
N LEU A 34 -5.66 -7.86 13.59
CA LEU A 34 -4.20 -7.68 13.52
C LEU A 34 -3.46 -8.96 13.95
N GLY A 35 -3.94 -9.63 15.00
CA GLY A 35 -3.44 -10.94 15.42
C GLY A 35 -3.56 -12.00 14.32
N HIS A 36 -4.72 -12.13 13.68
CA HIS A 36 -4.90 -13.06 12.56
C HIS A 36 -4.01 -12.73 11.35
N LEU A 37 -3.80 -11.43 11.05
CA LEU A 37 -2.88 -11.01 9.99
C LEU A 37 -1.45 -11.45 10.29
N GLU A 38 -0.97 -11.21 11.52
CA GLU A 38 0.37 -11.59 11.99
C GLU A 38 0.54 -13.12 12.00
N GLU A 39 -0.43 -13.86 12.53
CA GLU A 39 -0.44 -15.33 12.53
C GLU A 39 -0.40 -15.91 11.11
N ALA A 40 -1.25 -15.40 10.20
CA ALA A 40 -1.31 -15.89 8.83
C ALA A 40 -0.03 -15.57 8.02
N LEU A 41 0.65 -14.48 8.38
CA LEU A 41 1.92 -14.07 7.77
C LEU A 41 3.04 -15.05 8.16
N GLY A 42 3.02 -15.55 9.41
CA GLY A 42 3.97 -16.51 9.95
C GLY A 42 5.32 -15.90 10.36
N ASP A 43 6.30 -16.75 10.64
CA ASP A 43 7.51 -16.40 11.42
C ASP A 43 8.66 -15.70 10.66
N GLU A 44 8.40 -14.91 9.63
CA GLU A 44 9.47 -14.21 8.87
C GLU A 44 9.28 -12.69 8.71
N ALA A 45 8.39 -12.07 9.50
CA ALA A 45 8.18 -10.63 9.44
C ALA A 45 9.26 -9.84 10.20
N SER A 46 9.86 -8.83 9.57
CA SER A 46 10.80 -7.89 10.20
C SER A 46 10.44 -6.45 9.86
N ALA A 47 10.40 -5.60 10.89
CA ALA A 47 10.35 -4.15 10.72
C ALA A 47 11.73 -3.65 10.24
N TYR A 48 11.75 -2.69 9.32
CA TYR A 48 12.99 -2.09 8.83
C TYR A 48 12.98 -0.56 8.86
N LEU A 49 11.81 0.06 9.05
CA LEU A 49 11.69 1.51 9.14
C LEU A 49 10.50 1.89 10.02
N GLU A 50 10.70 2.85 10.92
CA GLU A 50 9.66 3.40 11.78
C GLU A 50 9.50 4.90 11.52
N PHE A 51 8.28 5.40 11.62
CA PHE A 51 7.94 6.80 11.54
C PHE A 51 7.13 7.20 12.78
N ARG A 52 7.41 8.39 13.29
CA ARG A 52 6.68 8.98 14.42
C ARG A 52 6.34 10.43 14.09
N GLY A 53 5.10 10.81 14.34
CA GLY A 53 4.61 12.17 14.31
C GLY A 53 3.52 12.35 15.36
N ASP A 54 3.04 13.57 15.52
CA ASP A 54 2.14 13.93 16.62
C ASP A 54 0.77 13.25 16.51
N ALA A 55 0.26 13.07 15.28
CA ALA A 55 -1.06 12.52 15.01
C ALA A 55 -1.03 11.17 14.26
N ALA A 56 0.16 10.63 13.99
CA ALA A 56 0.32 9.39 13.26
C ALA A 56 1.68 8.73 13.52
N ALA A 57 1.70 7.41 13.47
CA ALA A 57 2.91 6.60 13.50
C ALA A 57 2.83 5.51 12.43
N ALA A 58 3.96 5.08 11.88
CA ALA A 58 3.98 4.00 10.91
C ALA A 58 5.17 3.08 11.09
N VAL A 59 5.00 1.81 10.70
CA VAL A 59 6.08 0.84 10.63
C VAL A 59 6.05 0.20 9.24
N ALA A 60 7.17 0.30 8.52
CA ALA A 60 7.39 -0.44 7.29
C ALA A 60 8.10 -1.76 7.59
N TRP A 61 7.66 -2.80 6.91
CA TRP A 61 8.04 -4.16 7.22
C TRP A 61 8.09 -5.06 6.00
N ARG A 62 8.75 -6.19 6.17
CA ARG A 62 8.91 -7.22 5.14
C ARG A 62 8.75 -8.60 5.72
N ALA A 63 8.21 -9.52 4.92
CA ALA A 63 7.98 -10.90 5.31
C ALA A 63 8.20 -11.86 4.15
N GLY A 64 8.52 -13.11 4.48
CA GLY A 64 8.73 -14.19 3.53
C GLY A 64 10.13 -14.20 2.90
N LYS A 65 10.32 -15.15 2.00
CA LYS A 65 11.61 -15.47 1.37
C LYS A 65 12.10 -14.34 0.47
N PRO A 66 13.43 -14.16 0.29
CA PRO A 66 13.99 -13.10 -0.54
C PRO A 66 13.46 -13.03 -1.98
N ASP A 67 13.15 -14.18 -2.59
CA ASP A 67 12.65 -14.30 -3.97
C ASP A 67 11.14 -14.06 -4.11
N ARG A 68 10.40 -14.04 -2.99
CA ARG A 68 8.94 -13.82 -2.92
C ARG A 68 8.57 -12.98 -1.71
N ARG A 69 9.31 -11.89 -1.49
CA ARG A 69 9.19 -11.04 -0.32
C ARG A 69 7.98 -10.11 -0.40
N ILE A 70 7.08 -10.23 0.56
CA ILE A 70 6.01 -9.26 0.76
C ILE A 70 6.57 -8.12 1.61
N GLU A 71 6.17 -6.90 1.29
CA GLU A 71 6.40 -5.72 2.11
C GLU A 71 5.07 -5.08 2.45
N GLY A 72 5.02 -4.42 3.60
CA GLY A 72 3.85 -3.66 4.00
C GLY A 72 4.20 -2.49 4.89
N VAL A 73 3.20 -1.63 5.05
CA VAL A 73 3.23 -0.52 5.97
C VAL A 73 1.99 -0.60 6.83
N THR A 74 2.20 -0.54 8.14
CA THR A 74 1.14 -0.38 9.13
C THR A 74 1.17 1.06 9.61
N LEU A 75 0.12 1.81 9.31
CA LEU A 75 -0.07 3.20 9.69
C LEU A 75 -1.15 3.28 10.76
N ALA A 76 -0.84 3.89 11.90
CA ALA A 76 -1.77 4.21 12.96
C ALA A 76 -1.99 5.73 12.99
N LEU A 77 -3.26 6.15 13.03
CA LEU A 77 -3.67 7.54 13.20
C LEU A 77 -4.30 7.69 14.57
N THR A 78 -4.06 8.85 15.20
CA THR A 78 -4.62 9.15 16.52
C THR A 78 -5.68 10.24 16.43
N ASN A 79 -6.73 10.10 17.24
CA ASN A 79 -7.75 11.12 17.43
C ASN A 79 -7.25 12.27 18.33
N ALA A 80 -8.12 13.23 18.62
CA ALA A 80 -7.80 14.40 19.45
C ALA A 80 -7.43 14.04 20.90
N ASP A 81 -7.88 12.89 21.40
CA ASP A 81 -7.55 12.38 22.74
C ASP A 81 -6.20 11.63 22.77
N GLY A 82 -5.50 11.57 21.62
CA GLY A 82 -4.24 10.84 21.47
C GLY A 82 -4.40 9.33 21.43
N MET A 83 -5.63 8.82 21.32
CA MET A 83 -5.91 7.39 21.14
C MET A 83 -5.87 7.01 19.66
N ILE A 84 -5.41 5.80 19.35
CA ILE A 84 -5.40 5.26 17.98
C ILE A 84 -6.83 4.95 17.56
N ASP A 85 -7.37 5.67 16.59
CA ASP A 85 -8.74 5.49 16.09
C ASP A 85 -8.79 4.82 14.71
N ASP A 86 -7.69 4.86 13.93
CA ASP A 86 -7.62 4.32 12.58
C ASP A 86 -6.28 3.62 12.34
N VAL A 87 -6.33 2.33 12.04
CA VAL A 87 -5.18 1.53 11.63
C VAL A 87 -5.35 1.15 10.16
N ARG A 88 -4.28 1.27 9.38
CA ARG A 88 -4.27 0.92 7.95
C ARG A 88 -3.10 0.01 7.67
N VAL A 89 -3.35 -1.06 6.94
CA VAL A 89 -2.30 -2.00 6.51
C VAL A 89 -2.30 -2.05 4.99
N ALA A 90 -1.28 -1.46 4.38
CA ALA A 90 -1.07 -1.43 2.93
C ALA A 90 0.12 -2.30 2.56
N VAL A 91 0.06 -3.01 1.43
CA VAL A 91 0.99 -4.11 1.11
C VAL A 91 1.43 -4.13 -0.34
N ARG A 92 2.55 -4.80 -0.64
CA ARG A 92 3.08 -5.10 -1.97
C ARG A 92 3.97 -6.36 -1.96
N PRO A 93 4.29 -6.94 -3.13
CA PRO A 93 3.57 -6.83 -4.39
C PRO A 93 2.31 -7.71 -4.35
N LEU A 94 1.29 -7.33 -5.12
CA LEU A 94 -0.01 -8.01 -5.18
C LEU A 94 0.14 -9.51 -5.48
N GLN A 95 1.04 -9.84 -6.40
CA GLN A 95 1.26 -11.19 -6.92
C GLN A 95 1.59 -12.23 -5.84
N TRP A 96 2.18 -11.79 -4.73
CA TRP A 96 2.67 -12.69 -3.70
C TRP A 96 1.77 -12.78 -2.47
N LEU A 97 0.69 -11.98 -2.39
CA LEU A 97 -0.18 -12.00 -1.20
C LEU A 97 -1.21 -13.13 -1.22
N GLY A 98 -1.40 -13.84 -2.34
CA GLY A 98 -2.37 -14.94 -2.47
C GLY A 98 -2.26 -15.99 -1.36
N PRO A 99 -1.08 -16.60 -1.13
CA PRO A 99 -0.87 -17.56 -0.05
C PRO A 99 -1.18 -17.00 1.34
N TRP A 100 -0.85 -15.73 1.60
CA TRP A 100 -1.15 -15.07 2.88
C TRP A 100 -2.66 -14.87 3.06
N ARG A 101 -3.34 -14.39 2.02
CA ARG A 101 -4.80 -14.25 1.97
C ARG A 101 -5.50 -15.60 2.22
N ASP A 102 -5.03 -16.66 1.58
CA ASP A 102 -5.64 -17.99 1.68
C ASP A 102 -5.47 -18.60 3.07
N ARG A 103 -4.35 -18.33 3.76
CA ARG A 103 -4.16 -18.69 5.16
C ARG A 103 -5.09 -17.87 6.06
N LEU A 104 -5.14 -16.57 5.84
CA LEU A 104 -5.99 -15.67 6.61
C LEU A 104 -7.47 -16.07 6.55
N ARG A 105 -7.96 -16.47 5.36
CA ARG A 105 -9.32 -16.99 5.16
C ARG A 105 -9.64 -18.20 6.05
N ARG A 106 -8.64 -18.99 6.44
CA ARG A 106 -8.85 -20.18 7.30
C ARG A 106 -8.93 -19.85 8.78
N VAL A 107 -8.29 -18.77 9.22
CA VAL A 107 -8.21 -18.39 10.64
C VAL A 107 -9.16 -17.26 11.02
N MET A 108 -9.56 -16.42 10.05
CA MET A 108 -10.43 -15.28 10.29
C MET A 108 -11.91 -15.66 10.22
N THR A 109 -12.57 -15.78 11.37
CA THR A 109 -14.01 -16.10 11.47
C THR A 109 -14.91 -15.04 10.82
N ALA A 110 -14.47 -13.78 10.76
CA ALA A 110 -15.22 -12.67 10.15
C ALA A 110 -15.01 -12.54 8.63
N TRP A 111 -14.38 -13.53 7.99
CA TRP A 111 -14.21 -13.54 6.54
C TRP A 111 -15.56 -13.72 5.85
N ASN A 112 -15.87 -12.81 4.93
CA ASN A 112 -17.03 -12.90 4.05
C ASN A 112 -16.56 -12.63 2.61
N GLU A 113 -16.80 -13.58 1.71
CA GLU A 113 -16.39 -13.46 0.30
C GLU A 113 -17.07 -12.27 -0.40
N GLU A 114 -18.26 -11.85 0.01
CA GLU A 114 -18.93 -10.65 -0.49
C GLU A 114 -18.14 -9.37 -0.21
N ARG A 115 -17.39 -9.34 0.91
CA ARG A 115 -16.52 -8.23 1.30
C ARG A 115 -15.20 -8.21 0.52
N THR A 116 -15.00 -9.19 -0.36
CA THR A 116 -13.86 -9.30 -1.27
C THR A 116 -14.24 -9.16 -2.75
N LEU A 117 -15.52 -8.93 -3.04
CA LEU A 117 -15.98 -8.71 -4.41
C LEU A 117 -15.37 -7.44 -4.99
N ASP A 118 -15.09 -7.50 -6.29
CA ASP A 118 -14.61 -6.36 -7.05
C ASP A 118 -15.55 -5.16 -6.84
N PRO A 119 -15.04 -3.96 -6.56
CA PRO A 119 -15.88 -2.78 -6.68
C PRO A 119 -16.38 -2.73 -8.13
N VAL A 120 -17.67 -2.42 -8.32
CA VAL A 120 -18.29 -2.28 -9.64
C VAL A 120 -17.35 -1.50 -10.55
N GLY A 121 -16.95 -2.10 -11.66
CA GLY A 121 -15.90 -1.58 -12.53
C GLY A 121 -16.11 -0.11 -12.86
N PHE A 122 -15.05 0.69 -12.75
CA PHE A 122 -15.09 2.08 -13.18
C PHE A 122 -14.75 2.14 -14.67
N ALA A 123 -15.53 2.93 -15.43
CA ALA A 123 -15.20 3.19 -16.82
C ALA A 123 -13.86 3.94 -16.88
N GLU A 124 -12.89 3.40 -17.62
CA GLU A 124 -11.65 4.11 -17.92
C GLU A 124 -11.91 5.29 -18.86
N PRO A 125 -11.16 6.40 -18.75
CA PRO A 125 -11.17 7.42 -19.78
C PRO A 125 -10.49 6.82 -21.02
N ALA A 126 -11.00 7.13 -22.20
CA ALA A 126 -10.47 6.61 -23.46
C ALA A 126 -8.98 6.96 -23.70
N ASP A 127 -8.46 7.99 -23.02
CA ASP A 127 -7.10 8.49 -23.24
C ASP A 127 -6.05 7.66 -22.51
N SER A 128 -5.13 7.09 -23.30
CA SER A 128 -3.97 6.32 -22.87
C SER A 128 -2.82 7.17 -22.34
N GLU A 129 -2.84 8.50 -22.51
CA GLU A 129 -1.74 9.38 -22.13
C GLU A 129 -1.44 9.35 -20.61
N PRO A 130 -0.16 9.41 -20.20
CA PRO A 130 0.21 9.55 -18.80
C PRO A 130 -0.20 10.93 -18.26
N VAL A 131 -0.69 10.98 -17.02
CA VAL A 131 -1.03 12.26 -16.38
C VAL A 131 0.21 12.81 -15.66
N PRO A 132 0.64 14.06 -15.92
CA PRO A 132 1.75 14.67 -15.20
C PRO A 132 1.50 14.70 -13.69
N ARG A 133 2.49 14.25 -12.92
CA ARG A 133 2.42 14.20 -11.46
C ARG A 133 3.18 15.35 -10.84
N ARG A 134 2.52 16.03 -9.89
CA ARG A 134 3.23 16.87 -8.92
C ARG A 134 3.74 15.96 -7.81
N LEU A 135 5.01 15.59 -7.92
CA LEU A 135 5.71 14.87 -6.87
C LEU A 135 6.12 15.85 -5.76
N PRO A 136 6.17 15.41 -4.48
CA PRO A 136 6.60 16.28 -3.38
C PRO A 136 8.09 16.66 -3.48
N PHE A 137 8.87 15.83 -4.18
CA PHE A 137 10.30 16.01 -4.45
C PHE A 137 10.59 15.60 -5.90
N PRO A 138 11.61 16.19 -6.56
CA PRO A 138 12.03 15.76 -7.90
C PRO A 138 12.57 14.32 -7.87
N LEU A 139 12.53 13.62 -9.01
CA LEU A 139 13.21 12.33 -9.15
C LEU A 139 14.71 12.55 -9.38
N SER A 140 15.54 11.70 -8.79
CA SER A 140 16.94 11.55 -9.21
C SER A 140 17.01 10.81 -10.56
N ASP A 141 18.13 10.95 -11.28
CA ASP A 141 18.29 10.30 -12.59
C ASP A 141 18.21 8.76 -12.48
N GLU A 142 18.73 8.22 -11.37
CA GLU A 142 18.80 6.79 -11.06
C GLU A 142 17.61 6.27 -10.24
N ALA A 143 16.51 7.03 -10.18
CA ALA A 143 15.36 6.71 -9.34
C ALA A 143 14.85 5.27 -9.55
N VAL A 144 14.56 4.59 -8.45
CA VAL A 144 14.02 3.23 -8.43
C VAL A 144 12.59 3.25 -7.90
N PHE A 145 11.65 2.63 -8.61
CA PHE A 145 10.26 2.51 -8.18
C PHE A 145 9.84 1.06 -7.91
N HIS A 146 9.37 0.82 -6.69
CA HIS A 146 8.78 -0.44 -6.23
C HIS A 146 7.27 -0.29 -6.12
N GLY A 147 6.54 -0.77 -7.13
CA GLY A 147 5.08 -0.69 -7.18
C GLY A 147 4.37 -1.91 -6.55
N PRO A 148 3.09 -1.77 -6.20
CA PRO A 148 2.24 -2.89 -5.78
C PRO A 148 1.81 -3.78 -6.94
N ALA A 149 1.83 -3.26 -8.18
CA ALA A 149 1.52 -4.00 -9.39
C ALA A 149 2.73 -4.79 -9.95
N PHE A 150 3.92 -4.61 -9.39
CA PHE A 150 5.16 -5.15 -9.96
C PHE A 150 5.96 -5.99 -8.96
N VAL A 151 6.46 -7.14 -9.43
CA VAL A 151 7.43 -7.97 -8.69
C VAL A 151 8.88 -7.53 -8.91
N ARG A 152 9.12 -6.73 -9.95
CA ARG A 152 10.43 -6.11 -10.25
C ARG A 152 10.34 -4.59 -10.13
N PRO A 153 11.41 -3.92 -9.66
CA PRO A 153 11.48 -2.47 -9.69
C PRO A 153 11.63 -1.90 -11.10
N VAL A 154 11.13 -0.68 -11.29
CA VAL A 154 11.34 0.15 -12.48
C VAL A 154 12.49 1.10 -12.20
N TYR A 155 13.42 1.27 -13.14
CA TYR A 155 14.65 2.04 -12.96
C TYR A 155 14.71 3.26 -13.89
N GLY A 156 15.26 4.35 -13.37
CA GLY A 156 15.53 5.58 -14.09
C GLY A 156 14.35 6.56 -14.06
N ALA A 157 14.66 7.84 -13.86
CA ALA A 157 13.66 8.92 -13.70
C ALA A 157 12.59 8.91 -14.80
N ALA A 158 12.98 8.73 -16.06
CA ALA A 158 12.04 8.74 -17.19
C ALA A 158 11.03 7.59 -17.12
N ALA A 159 11.49 6.37 -16.83
CA ALA A 159 10.62 5.20 -16.74
C ALA A 159 9.73 5.25 -15.50
N VAL A 160 10.29 5.68 -14.36
CA VAL A 160 9.54 5.92 -13.13
C VAL A 160 8.44 6.96 -13.36
N SER A 161 8.76 8.10 -13.96
CA SER A 161 7.79 9.16 -14.27
C SER A 161 6.69 8.65 -15.20
N HIS A 162 7.04 7.89 -16.24
CA HIS A 162 6.08 7.31 -17.18
C HIS A 162 5.09 6.38 -16.45
N VAL A 163 5.59 5.43 -15.67
CA VAL A 163 4.77 4.49 -14.89
C VAL A 163 3.90 5.21 -13.87
N LEU A 164 4.44 6.19 -13.13
CA LEU A 164 3.68 6.97 -12.16
C LEU A 164 2.57 7.82 -12.80
N GLY A 165 2.79 8.30 -14.03
CA GLY A 165 1.81 9.02 -14.82
C GLY A 165 0.65 8.14 -15.26
N HIS A 166 0.91 6.92 -15.75
CA HIS A 166 -0.16 5.95 -16.05
C HIS A 166 -0.87 5.47 -14.78
N ALA A 167 -0.15 5.21 -13.70
CA ALA A 167 -0.76 4.89 -12.41
C ALA A 167 -1.71 6.00 -11.94
N GLY A 168 -1.36 7.26 -12.18
CA GLY A 168 -2.20 8.42 -11.86
C GLY A 168 -3.45 8.55 -12.68
N ALA A 169 -3.38 8.20 -13.95
CA ALA A 169 -4.56 8.12 -14.78
C ALA A 169 -5.54 7.05 -14.28
N VAL A 170 -5.03 5.92 -13.75
CA VAL A 170 -5.87 4.84 -13.21
C VAL A 170 -6.56 5.28 -11.92
N TYR A 171 -5.81 5.71 -10.91
CA TYR A 171 -6.41 6.05 -9.61
C TYR A 171 -6.97 7.48 -9.55
N GLY A 172 -6.74 8.34 -10.53
CA GLY A 172 -7.31 9.68 -10.60
C GLY A 172 -6.85 10.63 -9.47
N GLU A 173 -7.71 11.58 -9.12
CA GLU A 173 -7.47 12.51 -8.01
C GLU A 173 -7.41 11.78 -6.67
N CYS A 174 -6.65 12.35 -5.72
CA CYS A 174 -6.51 11.82 -4.38
C CYS A 174 -6.81 12.84 -3.30
N GLU A 175 -7.33 12.34 -2.19
CA GLU A 175 -7.35 13.02 -0.91
C GLU A 175 -6.11 12.61 -0.13
N TYR A 176 -5.31 13.59 0.26
CA TYR A 176 -4.06 13.32 0.94
C TYR A 176 -4.26 13.29 2.45
N GLY A 177 -3.78 12.21 3.06
CA GLY A 177 -3.69 12.06 4.51
C GLY A 177 -2.35 12.56 5.07
N PRO A 178 -1.91 12.03 6.23
CA PRO A 178 -0.72 12.51 6.91
C PRO A 178 0.55 12.28 6.08
N ALA A 179 1.52 13.16 6.32
CA ALA A 179 2.92 12.94 5.96
C ALA A 179 3.74 12.71 7.22
N LEU A 180 4.69 11.78 7.13
CA LEU A 180 5.67 11.52 8.19
C LEU A 180 7.07 11.56 7.58
N ARG A 181 8.07 11.94 8.39
CA ARG A 181 9.47 11.96 7.98
C ARG A 181 10.32 11.22 9.01
N ASN A 182 11.29 10.44 8.54
CA ASN A 182 12.36 9.86 9.34
C ASN A 182 13.67 9.99 8.58
N GLY A 183 14.47 11.01 8.92
CA GLY A 183 15.69 11.36 8.20
C GLY A 183 15.41 11.62 6.71
N ALA A 184 16.07 10.83 5.85
CA ALA A 184 15.92 10.85 4.41
C ALA A 184 14.60 10.21 3.90
N HIS A 185 13.83 9.55 4.77
CA HIS A 185 12.61 8.87 4.35
C HIS A 185 11.39 9.76 4.56
N PHE A 186 10.55 9.85 3.53
CA PHE A 186 9.29 10.57 3.53
C PHE A 186 8.13 9.62 3.23
N LEU A 187 7.17 9.53 4.15
CA LEU A 187 5.96 8.75 3.99
C LEU A 187 4.76 9.66 3.72
N ARG A 188 3.89 9.27 2.78
CA ARG A 188 2.60 9.91 2.54
C ARG A 188 1.50 8.86 2.35
N ALA A 189 0.40 9.01 3.07
CA ALA A 189 -0.83 8.25 2.82
C ALA A 189 -1.83 9.09 2.02
N PHE A 190 -2.58 8.46 1.14
CA PHE A 190 -3.63 9.13 0.35
C PHE A 190 -4.66 8.12 -0.18
N THR A 191 -5.88 8.60 -0.41
CA THR A 191 -7.01 7.80 -0.90
C THR A 191 -7.43 8.30 -2.27
N SER A 192 -7.69 7.39 -3.19
CA SER A 192 -8.23 7.74 -4.50
C SER A 192 -9.71 8.16 -4.40
N LYS A 193 -10.08 9.21 -5.13
CA LYS A 193 -11.48 9.64 -5.29
C LYS A 193 -12.22 8.85 -6.37
N ARG A 194 -11.49 8.14 -7.22
CA ARG A 194 -12.02 7.42 -8.38
C ARG A 194 -12.20 5.94 -8.11
N LEU A 195 -11.27 5.37 -7.37
CA LEU A 195 -11.19 3.97 -7.00
C LEU A 195 -11.24 3.89 -5.48
N PRO A 196 -11.96 2.93 -4.88
CA PRO A 196 -11.90 2.69 -3.43
C PRO A 196 -10.56 2.02 -3.08
N LEU A 197 -9.49 2.80 -3.18
CA LEU A 197 -8.09 2.39 -3.08
C LEU A 197 -7.37 3.39 -2.17
N GLU A 198 -6.71 2.86 -1.15
CA GLU A 198 -5.80 3.61 -0.31
C GLU A 198 -4.36 3.25 -0.70
N ILE A 199 -3.52 4.27 -0.70
CA ILE A 199 -2.12 4.20 -1.10
C ILE A 199 -1.29 4.78 0.03
N VAL A 200 -0.22 4.07 0.38
CA VAL A 200 0.85 4.60 1.22
C VAL A 200 2.12 4.54 0.41
N SER A 201 2.86 5.65 0.33
CA SER A 201 4.16 5.67 -0.33
C SER A 201 5.26 6.07 0.63
N ILE A 202 6.42 5.47 0.48
CA ILE A 202 7.67 5.85 1.15
C ILE A 202 8.66 6.22 0.06
N ALA A 203 9.22 7.43 0.13
CA ALA A 203 10.34 7.86 -0.68
C ALA A 203 11.61 7.93 0.19
N HIS A 204 12.72 7.40 -0.29
CA HIS A 204 14.05 7.78 0.17
C HIS A 204 14.50 9.01 -0.63
N LEU A 205 15.24 9.90 0.03
CA LEU A 205 15.76 11.12 -0.56
C LEU A 205 17.29 11.07 -0.55
N ASP A 206 17.90 11.36 -1.69
CA ASP A 206 19.35 11.54 -1.79
C ASP A 206 19.80 12.85 -1.10
N SER A 207 21.10 13.14 -1.15
CA SER A 207 21.68 14.34 -0.53
C SER A 207 21.19 15.65 -1.15
N ASP A 208 20.63 15.61 -2.36
CA ASP A 208 20.10 16.76 -3.09
C ASP A 208 18.58 16.89 -2.91
N GLU A 209 18.00 16.16 -1.95
CA GLU A 209 16.56 16.05 -1.69
C GLU A 209 15.75 15.60 -2.93
N ARG A 210 16.33 14.72 -3.74
CA ARG A 210 15.65 14.05 -4.85
C ARG A 210 15.31 12.62 -4.48
N ILE A 211 14.25 12.09 -5.07
CA ILE A 211 13.80 10.72 -4.85
C ILE A 211 14.72 9.78 -5.62
N ASP A 212 15.51 8.99 -4.91
CA ASP A 212 16.33 7.89 -5.44
C ASP A 212 15.67 6.53 -5.27
N GLU A 213 14.81 6.36 -4.27
CA GLU A 213 13.95 5.18 -4.12
C GLU A 213 12.52 5.57 -3.76
N TRP A 214 11.53 4.99 -4.44
CA TRP A 214 10.11 5.15 -4.14
C TRP A 214 9.43 3.80 -4.04
N THR A 215 8.86 3.49 -2.88
CA THR A 215 8.03 2.30 -2.68
C THR A 215 6.58 2.67 -2.42
N ALA A 216 5.66 2.08 -3.18
CA ALA A 216 4.23 2.26 -3.03
C ALA A 216 3.53 0.97 -2.57
N PHE A 217 2.65 1.13 -1.59
CA PHE A 217 1.84 0.09 -0.97
C PHE A 217 0.38 0.42 -1.21
N MET A 218 -0.46 -0.60 -1.36
CA MET A 218 -1.89 -0.40 -1.60
C MET A 218 -2.76 -1.32 -0.75
N GLN A 219 -4.02 -0.90 -0.59
CA GLN A 219 -5.12 -1.73 -0.09
C GLN A 219 -6.46 -1.12 -0.54
N PRO A 220 -7.56 -1.88 -0.58
CA PRO A 220 -7.66 -3.33 -0.34
C PRO A 220 -7.41 -4.16 -1.60
N TRP A 221 -7.15 -5.46 -1.42
CA TRP A 221 -6.83 -6.43 -2.48
C TRP A 221 -7.73 -6.35 -3.72
N PRO A 222 -9.08 -6.30 -3.63
CA PRO A 222 -9.92 -6.26 -4.84
C PRO A 222 -9.64 -5.01 -5.69
N SER A 223 -9.46 -3.86 -5.05
CA SER A 223 -9.10 -2.60 -5.72
C SER A 223 -7.68 -2.63 -6.30
N MET A 224 -6.76 -3.35 -5.66
CA MET A 224 -5.40 -3.55 -6.18
C MET A 224 -5.40 -4.41 -7.45
N VAL A 225 -6.24 -5.44 -7.53
CA VAL A 225 -6.40 -6.29 -8.73
C VAL A 225 -6.87 -5.44 -9.90
N LEU A 226 -7.96 -4.68 -9.71
CA LEU A 226 -8.44 -3.76 -10.74
C LEU A 226 -7.35 -2.76 -11.13
N PHE A 227 -6.74 -2.09 -10.16
CA PHE A 227 -5.66 -1.13 -10.42
C PHE A 227 -4.54 -1.75 -11.28
N ARG A 228 -4.09 -2.96 -10.95
CA ARG A 228 -3.05 -3.68 -11.70
C ARG A 228 -3.49 -3.95 -13.14
N ASP A 229 -4.70 -4.45 -13.35
CA ASP A 229 -5.18 -4.82 -14.68
C ASP A 229 -5.36 -3.60 -15.58
N HIS A 230 -5.86 -2.51 -15.01
CA HIS A 230 -5.96 -1.21 -15.65
C HIS A 230 -4.57 -0.64 -15.99
N LEU A 231 -3.63 -0.65 -15.02
CA LEU A 231 -2.27 -0.17 -15.24
C LEU A 231 -1.54 -0.99 -16.32
N LYS A 232 -1.65 -2.32 -16.27
CA LYS A 232 -1.05 -3.22 -17.25
C LYS A 232 -1.57 -2.94 -18.66
N ARG A 233 -2.88 -2.74 -18.82
CA ARG A 233 -3.47 -2.36 -20.12
C ARG A 233 -2.98 -1.00 -20.63
N ARG A 234 -2.80 -0.02 -19.74
CA ARG A 234 -2.28 1.31 -20.11
C ARG A 234 -0.81 1.30 -20.50
N LEU A 235 0.01 0.48 -19.82
CA LEU A 235 1.44 0.37 -20.11
C LEU A 235 1.71 -0.47 -21.38
N GLY A 236 0.78 -1.34 -21.79
CA GLY A 236 0.95 -2.18 -22.97
C GLY A 236 2.26 -2.98 -22.90
N ASP A 237 3.06 -2.89 -23.96
CA ASP A 237 4.35 -3.58 -24.07
C ASP A 237 5.52 -2.80 -23.46
N TYR A 238 5.28 -1.66 -22.79
CA TYR A 238 6.34 -0.87 -22.16
C TYR A 238 7.11 -1.64 -21.09
N LEU A 239 6.39 -2.46 -20.31
CA LEU A 239 6.98 -3.42 -19.36
C LEU A 239 6.62 -4.84 -19.79
N ASP A 240 7.61 -5.73 -19.82
CA ASP A 240 7.39 -7.14 -20.16
C ASP A 240 6.64 -7.92 -19.06
N ALA A 241 6.24 -9.15 -19.37
CA ALA A 241 5.51 -10.03 -18.46
C ALA A 241 6.24 -10.32 -17.14
N SER A 242 7.57 -10.23 -17.11
CA SER A 242 8.37 -10.51 -15.92
C SER A 242 8.17 -9.48 -14.81
N PHE A 243 7.77 -8.24 -15.14
CA PHE A 243 7.39 -7.24 -14.14
C PHE A 243 6.12 -7.63 -13.39
N TYR A 244 5.23 -8.35 -14.06
CA TYR A 244 3.91 -8.67 -13.55
C TYR A 244 3.85 -10.01 -12.82
N GLY A 245 4.94 -10.78 -12.80
CA GLY A 245 5.02 -12.10 -12.19
C GLY A 245 4.29 -13.19 -12.98
N ASP A 246 4.04 -12.97 -14.26
CA ASP A 246 3.26 -13.87 -15.14
C ASP A 246 4.15 -14.93 -15.85
N ALA A 247 5.33 -15.25 -15.30
CA ALA A 247 6.34 -16.14 -15.90
C ALA A 247 6.37 -17.53 -15.24
#